data_AF-A0A432FFU9-F1
#
_entry.id   AF-A0A432FFU9-F1
#
_cell.length_a   1.000
_cell.length_b   1.000
_cell.length_c   1.000
_cell.angle_alpha   90.00
_cell.angle_beta   90.00
_cell.angle_gamma   90.00
#
_symmetry.space_group_name_H-M   'P 1'
#
loop_
_entity.id
_entity.type
_entity.pdbx_description
1 polymer ?
#
loop_
_entity_poly.entity_id
_entity_poly.type
_entity_poly.pdbx_seq_one_letter_code
_entity_poly.pdbx_strand_id
1 'polypeptide(L)'
;MQKKQQQELPDSQSIMATILASIPKEASVTKIDYEGPRIALYTKTPRFLMENNTIIANLVNKIKKRIVIRIVESIRKSEEETRKILNDKVPKEANLQGTFFDTAIGEVSIEVKRPWLCLRNPEFNHAEISEKTGWKLRVRKATTRPSSTIQAIKYQHRVSSSERVKHLKQVGEQIFRPRLAQKAEVSLLTLGGFGQVGRSCMLLTTPDSKVLVDCGINPGARSPREAFPRLDWANITLDELDAVVIGHAHLDHTGFLPVLLKYGYKGPIYCTEPTLPMMNLIQLDAIKVAVAQGRTPMYAERDVFQVMRQTITIPYGAVTDISPDIKLVLSNAGHILGSAT
;
A
#
# COMPACT_ATOMS: atom_id res chain seq x y z
N MET A 1 35.35 24.27 -0.89
CA MET A 1 34.11 23.49 -1.18
C MET A 1 33.18 23.62 0.01
N GLN A 2 32.07 24.34 -0.14
CA GLN A 2 31.11 24.60 0.93
C GLN A 2 30.47 23.28 1.40
N LYS A 3 30.65 22.96 2.68
CA LYS A 3 29.83 21.95 3.38
C LYS A 3 28.38 22.42 3.30
N LYS A 4 27.58 21.78 2.44
CA LYS A 4 26.11 21.87 2.55
C LYS A 4 25.77 21.38 3.96
N GLN A 5 25.28 22.28 4.80
CA GLN A 5 24.63 21.92 6.05
C GLN A 5 23.61 20.82 5.74
N GLN A 6 23.81 19.64 6.32
CA GLN A 6 22.75 18.65 6.42
C GLN A 6 21.62 19.32 7.18
N GLN A 7 20.56 19.73 6.48
CA GLN A 7 19.32 20.15 7.11
C GLN A 7 18.85 18.99 7.97
N GLU A 8 18.90 19.16 9.29
CA GLU A 8 18.24 18.26 10.23
C GLU A 8 16.81 18.08 9.75
N LEU A 9 16.45 16.84 9.41
CA LEU A 9 15.06 16.52 9.09
C LEU A 9 14.24 16.82 10.35
N PRO A 10 13.15 17.59 10.22
CA PRO A 10 12.35 17.97 11.38
C PRO A 10 11.85 16.70 12.08
N ASP A 11 12.03 16.66 13.40
CA ASP A 11 11.43 15.65 14.27
C ASP A 11 9.92 15.50 13.98
N SER A 12 9.36 14.32 14.25
CA SER A 12 7.93 14.03 14.13
C SER A 12 7.02 15.13 14.71
N GLN A 13 7.40 15.69 15.87
CA GLN A 13 6.72 16.81 16.51
C GLN A 13 6.83 18.11 15.71
N SER A 14 7.99 18.36 15.09
CA SER A 14 8.23 19.51 14.22
C SER A 14 7.43 19.42 12.91
N ILE A 15 7.22 18.22 12.37
CA ILE A 15 6.37 17.99 11.20
C ILE A 15 4.93 18.41 11.51
N MET A 16 4.36 17.90 12.60
CA MET A 16 2.97 18.20 12.98
C MET A 16 2.75 19.69 13.25
N ALA A 17 3.67 20.33 13.98
CA ALA A 17 3.62 21.76 14.24
C ALA A 17 3.68 22.58 12.94
N THR A 18 4.54 22.18 12.00
CA THR A 18 4.66 22.84 10.70
C THR A 18 3.37 22.73 9.88
N ILE A 19 2.71 21.57 9.91
CA ILE A 19 1.43 21.35 9.23
C ILE A 19 0.36 22.27 9.83
N LEU A 20 0.19 22.25 11.15
CA LEU A 20 -0.83 23.06 11.84
C LEU A 20 -0.64 24.57 11.62
N ALA A 21 0.60 25.04 11.60
CA ALA A 21 0.90 26.46 11.37
C ALA A 21 0.65 26.90 9.91
N SER A 22 0.72 25.98 8.95
CA SER A 22 0.64 26.31 7.52
C SER A 22 -0.74 26.01 6.90
N ILE A 23 -1.62 25.31 7.62
CA ILE A 23 -2.98 24.98 7.16
C ILE A 23 -3.96 26.12 7.50
N PRO A 24 -4.72 26.63 6.50
CA PRO A 24 -5.76 27.63 6.76
C PRO A 24 -6.90 27.08 7.63
N LYS A 25 -7.54 27.92 8.45
CA LYS A 25 -8.63 27.52 9.34
C LYS A 25 -9.86 27.00 8.56
N GLU A 26 -10.06 27.50 7.35
CA GLU A 26 -11.11 27.13 6.40
C GLU A 26 -11.02 25.66 5.98
N ALA A 27 -9.83 25.06 6.04
CA ALA A 27 -9.62 23.65 5.77
C ALA A 27 -10.22 22.73 6.83
N SER A 28 -10.66 23.26 7.98
CA SER A 28 -11.36 22.53 9.04
C SER A 28 -10.73 21.16 9.36
N VAL A 29 -9.40 21.15 9.50
CA VAL A 29 -8.64 19.94 9.78
C VAL A 29 -8.81 19.58 11.25
N THR A 30 -9.37 18.40 11.52
CA THR A 30 -9.71 17.94 12.87
C THR A 30 -8.67 17.00 13.45
N LYS A 31 -7.93 16.29 12.59
CA LYS A 31 -6.98 15.25 13.00
C LYS A 31 -5.87 15.11 11.96
N ILE A 32 -4.66 14.82 12.42
CA ILE A 32 -3.53 14.45 11.59
C ILE A 32 -3.01 13.10 12.09
N ASP A 33 -2.92 12.12 11.21
CA ASP A 33 -2.39 10.78 11.52
C ASP A 33 -1.32 10.37 10.52
N TYR A 34 -0.48 9.43 10.92
CA TYR A 34 0.34 8.66 9.99
C TYR A 34 -0.46 7.45 9.49
N GLU A 35 -0.50 7.24 8.18
CA GLU A 35 -1.20 6.14 7.50
C GLU A 35 -0.28 5.46 6.48
N GLY A 36 0.43 4.43 6.95
CA GLY A 36 1.50 3.80 6.18
C GLY A 36 2.52 4.85 5.75
N PRO A 37 2.90 4.92 4.47
CA PRO A 37 3.92 5.86 3.99
C PRO A 37 3.38 7.29 3.76
N ARG A 38 2.29 7.69 4.42
CA ARG A 38 1.55 8.94 4.15
C ARG A 38 1.18 9.64 5.45
N ILE A 39 1.09 10.96 5.40
CA ILE A 39 0.51 11.79 6.46
C ILE A 39 -0.92 12.14 6.04
N ALA A 40 -1.90 11.71 6.82
CA ALA A 40 -3.32 11.90 6.54
C ALA A 40 -3.88 13.11 7.29
N LEU A 41 -4.47 14.05 6.53
CA LEU A 41 -5.18 15.22 7.07
C LEU A 41 -6.67 14.96 7.00
N TYR A 42 -7.32 14.82 8.15
CA TYR A 42 -8.76 14.62 8.25
C TYR A 42 -9.49 15.96 8.30
N THR A 43 -10.38 16.19 7.35
CA THR A 43 -11.15 17.44 7.22
C THR A 43 -12.65 17.19 7.18
N LYS A 44 -13.41 18.14 7.74
CA LYS A 44 -14.88 18.23 7.58
C LYS A 44 -15.29 18.96 6.29
N THR A 45 -14.38 19.71 5.67
CA THR A 45 -14.61 20.53 4.47
C THR A 45 -13.70 20.05 3.32
N PRO A 46 -13.88 18.81 2.82
CA PRO A 46 -12.98 18.22 1.82
C PRO A 46 -12.91 19.02 0.52
N ARG A 47 -13.99 19.70 0.15
CA ARG A 47 -14.05 20.51 -1.06
C ARG A 47 -12.98 21.61 -1.09
N PHE A 48 -12.80 22.32 0.02
CA PHE A 48 -11.82 23.40 0.13
C PHE A 48 -10.40 22.91 -0.19
N LEU A 49 -9.97 21.79 0.41
CA LEU A 49 -8.64 21.25 0.18
C LEU A 49 -8.47 20.57 -1.20
N MET A 50 -9.55 20.08 -1.80
CA MET A 50 -9.54 19.47 -3.13
C MET A 50 -9.56 20.49 -4.28
N GLU A 51 -10.10 21.69 -4.05
CA GLU A 51 -10.08 22.78 -5.02
C GLU A 51 -8.78 23.60 -4.89
N ASN A 52 -8.25 23.77 -3.67
CA ASN A 52 -7.03 24.52 -3.39
C ASN A 52 -5.77 23.63 -3.31
N ASN A 53 -5.47 22.95 -4.41
CA ASN A 53 -4.38 21.96 -4.49
C ASN A 53 -2.99 22.53 -4.17
N THR A 54 -2.79 23.84 -4.31
CA THR A 54 -1.54 24.54 -4.01
C THR A 54 -1.16 24.46 -2.53
N ILE A 55 -2.13 24.41 -1.61
CA ILE A 55 -1.88 24.32 -0.17
C ILE A 55 -1.13 23.03 0.15
N ILE A 56 -1.66 21.90 -0.33
CA ILE A 56 -1.04 20.59 -0.12
C ILE A 56 0.30 20.50 -0.83
N ALA A 57 0.41 21.00 -2.07
CA ALA A 57 1.67 21.02 -2.80
C ALA A 57 2.77 21.80 -2.03
N ASN A 58 2.43 22.96 -1.47
CA ASN A 58 3.35 23.77 -0.67
C ASN A 58 3.79 23.06 0.61
N LEU A 59 2.85 22.41 1.32
CA LEU A 59 3.15 21.60 2.50
C LEU A 59 4.08 20.43 2.18
N VAL A 60 3.79 19.67 1.12
CA VAL A 60 4.63 18.57 0.66
C VAL A 60 6.02 19.08 0.27
N ASN A 61 6.11 20.24 -0.37
CA ASN A 61 7.39 20.86 -0.73
C ASN A 61 8.20 21.32 0.49
N LYS A 62 7.54 21.75 1.56
CA LYS A 62 8.18 22.19 2.81
C LYS A 62 8.66 21.01 3.66
N ILE A 63 7.81 19.99 3.82
CA ILE A 63 8.04 18.86 4.74
C ILE A 63 8.77 17.69 4.04
N LYS A 64 8.72 17.64 2.70
CA LYS A 64 9.28 16.56 1.88
C LYS A 64 8.71 15.17 2.18
N LYS A 65 7.48 15.13 2.71
CA LYS A 65 6.71 13.91 3.01
C LYS A 65 5.38 13.92 2.28
N ARG A 66 4.85 12.74 1.96
CA ARG A 66 3.60 12.60 1.20
C ARG A 66 2.39 12.88 2.09
N ILE A 67 1.55 13.82 1.69
CA ILE A 67 0.33 14.19 2.40
C ILE A 67 -0.90 13.72 1.62
N VAL A 68 -1.89 13.19 2.33
CA VAL A 68 -3.19 12.81 1.75
C VAL A 68 -4.34 13.45 2.52
N ILE A 69 -5.37 13.85 1.80
CA ILE A 69 -6.61 14.35 2.39
C ILE A 69 -7.55 13.18 2.66
N ARG A 70 -8.08 13.13 3.88
CA ARG A 70 -9.11 12.20 4.37
C ARG A 70 -10.35 12.97 4.81
N ILE A 71 -11.49 12.31 4.73
CA ILE A 71 -12.77 12.85 5.17
C ILE A 71 -13.13 12.22 6.51
N VAL A 72 -13.51 13.05 7.47
CA VAL A 72 -13.88 12.60 8.81
C VAL A 72 -15.07 11.64 8.74
N GLU A 73 -15.00 10.55 9.50
CA GLU A 73 -16.05 9.52 9.53
C GLU A 73 -17.41 10.07 9.96
N SER A 74 -17.45 11.09 10.81
CA SER A 74 -18.69 11.68 11.34
C SER A 74 -19.61 12.30 10.29
N ILE A 75 -19.08 12.70 9.13
CA ILE A 75 -19.87 13.29 8.03
C ILE A 75 -20.13 12.29 6.90
N ARG A 76 -19.67 11.05 7.06
CA ARG A 76 -19.76 10.01 6.05
C ARG A 76 -21.17 9.43 6.01
N LYS A 77 -21.81 9.50 4.85
CA LYS A 77 -23.11 8.87 4.62
C LYS A 77 -23.00 7.35 4.58
N SER A 78 -24.12 6.67 4.81
CA SER A 78 -24.21 5.23 4.65
C SER A 78 -23.85 4.81 3.22
N GLU A 79 -23.38 3.57 3.04
CA GLU A 79 -23.08 3.04 1.70
C GLU A 79 -24.31 3.10 0.79
N GLU A 80 -25.50 2.89 1.35
CA GLU A 80 -26.76 2.84 0.61
C GLU A 80 -27.20 4.23 0.12
N GLU A 81 -27.14 5.25 1.00
CA GLU A 81 -27.37 6.65 0.60
C GLU A 81 -26.34 7.10 -0.43
N THR A 82 -25.07 6.74 -0.21
CA THR A 82 -23.99 7.10 -1.14
C THR A 82 -24.20 6.46 -2.51
N ARG A 83 -24.66 5.21 -2.58
CA ARG A 83 -25.03 4.56 -3.85
C ARG A 83 -26.16 5.29 -4.56
N LYS A 84 -27.18 5.78 -3.85
CA LYS A 84 -28.28 6.57 -4.44
C LYS A 84 -27.74 7.86 -5.06
N ILE A 85 -26.90 8.60 -4.34
CA ILE A 85 -26.28 9.84 -4.83
C ILE A 85 -25.40 9.56 -6.07
N LEU A 86 -24.59 8.49 -6.03
CA LEU A 86 -23.72 8.13 -7.14
C LEU A 86 -24.52 7.69 -8.37
N ASN A 87 -25.61 6.93 -8.21
CA ASN A 87 -26.45 6.52 -9.32
C ASN A 87 -27.16 7.69 -10.01
N ASP A 88 -27.48 8.75 -9.26
CA ASP A 88 -28.06 9.99 -9.79
C ASP A 88 -27.00 10.84 -10.51
N LYS A 89 -25.82 10.99 -9.90
CA LYS A 89 -24.77 11.90 -10.40
C LYS A 89 -23.88 11.33 -11.49
N VAL A 90 -23.62 10.02 -11.50
CA VAL A 90 -22.76 9.41 -12.52
C VAL A 90 -23.48 9.45 -13.88
N PRO A 91 -22.85 10.00 -14.94
CA PRO A 91 -23.46 10.05 -16.26
C PRO A 91 -23.88 8.65 -16.73
N LYS A 92 -25.12 8.49 -17.22
CA LYS A 92 -25.64 7.19 -17.64
C LYS A 92 -24.79 6.59 -18.76
N GLU A 93 -24.25 7.43 -19.63
CA GLU A 93 -23.36 7.08 -20.73
C GLU A 93 -22.00 6.56 -20.25
N ALA A 94 -21.57 6.90 -19.02
CA ALA A 94 -20.36 6.37 -18.40
C ALA A 94 -20.48 4.86 -18.12
N ASN A 95 -21.72 4.37 -17.97
CA ASN A 95 -22.08 2.99 -17.72
C ASN A 95 -21.40 2.44 -16.44
N LEU A 96 -22.01 2.76 -15.30
CA LEU A 96 -21.60 2.30 -13.97
C LEU A 96 -21.83 0.79 -13.81
N GLN A 97 -20.76 0.07 -13.50
CA GLN A 97 -20.73 -1.39 -13.37
C GLN A 97 -20.54 -1.85 -11.92
N GLY A 98 -19.92 -1.03 -11.08
CA GLY A 98 -19.66 -1.41 -9.70
C GLY A 98 -19.25 -0.24 -8.81
N THR A 99 -19.43 -0.44 -7.50
CA THR A 99 -19.01 0.52 -6.47
C THR A 99 -18.40 -0.23 -5.31
N PHE A 100 -17.19 0.16 -4.92
CA PHE A 100 -16.44 -0.40 -3.81
C PHE A 100 -16.16 0.68 -2.76
N PHE A 101 -16.47 0.37 -1.50
CA PHE A 101 -16.25 1.25 -0.36
C PHE A 101 -15.06 0.72 0.45
N ASP A 102 -14.01 1.52 0.57
CA ASP A 102 -12.88 1.25 1.46
C ASP A 102 -13.02 2.14 2.70
N THR A 103 -13.70 1.60 3.71
CA THR A 103 -13.95 2.28 5.00
C THR A 103 -12.66 2.65 5.72
N ALA A 104 -11.60 1.85 5.57
CA ALA A 104 -10.32 2.05 6.27
C ALA A 104 -9.63 3.35 5.87
N ILE A 105 -9.79 3.77 4.61
CA ILE A 105 -9.18 5.00 4.07
C ILE A 105 -10.22 6.06 3.68
N GLY A 106 -11.50 5.78 3.89
CA GLY A 106 -12.62 6.68 3.58
C GLY A 106 -12.79 6.98 2.09
N GLU A 107 -12.52 6.00 1.23
CA GLU A 107 -12.62 6.15 -0.23
C GLU A 107 -13.78 5.33 -0.79
N VAL A 108 -14.48 5.90 -1.78
CA VAL A 108 -15.43 5.18 -2.62
C VAL A 108 -14.90 5.12 -4.05
N SER A 109 -14.71 3.91 -4.56
CA SER A 109 -14.29 3.68 -5.94
C SER A 109 -15.50 3.28 -6.78
N ILE A 110 -15.78 4.03 -7.85
CA ILE A 110 -16.75 3.64 -8.87
C ILE A 110 -16.05 3.03 -10.08
N GLU A 111 -16.63 1.99 -10.65
CA GLU A 111 -16.14 1.29 -11.83
C GLU A 111 -17.08 1.56 -13.00
N VAL A 112 -16.59 2.31 -14.00
CA VAL A 112 -17.37 2.76 -15.15
C VAL A 112 -16.71 2.31 -16.45
N LYS A 113 -17.48 1.96 -17.49
CA LYS A 113 -16.88 1.56 -18.78
C LYS A 113 -16.15 2.72 -19.47
N ARG A 114 -16.67 3.95 -19.32
CA ARG A 114 -16.16 5.15 -20.00
C ARG A 114 -15.76 6.24 -18.98
N PRO A 115 -14.61 6.07 -18.28
CA PRO A 115 -14.21 6.97 -17.19
C PRO A 115 -13.94 8.42 -17.61
N TRP A 116 -13.58 8.67 -18.87
CA TRP A 116 -13.36 10.03 -19.37
C TRP A 116 -14.63 10.90 -19.35
N LEU A 117 -15.82 10.29 -19.37
CA LEU A 117 -17.10 11.00 -19.26
C LEU A 117 -17.31 11.55 -17.86
N CYS A 118 -16.81 10.87 -16.82
CA CYS A 118 -16.80 11.40 -15.46
C CYS A 118 -15.78 12.55 -15.32
N LEU A 119 -14.60 12.42 -15.94
CA LEU A 119 -13.53 13.40 -15.79
C LEU A 119 -13.76 14.71 -16.56
N ARG A 120 -14.49 14.67 -17.67
CA ARG A 120 -14.72 15.82 -18.56
C ARG A 120 -16.07 16.50 -18.34
N ASN A 121 -16.98 15.90 -17.58
CA ASN A 121 -18.30 16.46 -17.35
C ASN A 121 -18.25 17.50 -16.22
N PRO A 122 -18.54 18.79 -16.49
CA PRO A 122 -18.59 19.82 -15.44
C PRO A 122 -19.60 19.53 -14.34
N GLU A 123 -20.68 18.81 -14.66
CA GLU A 123 -21.73 18.42 -13.69
C GLU A 123 -21.28 17.29 -12.76
N PHE A 124 -20.20 16.59 -13.11
CA PHE A 124 -19.61 15.51 -12.31
C PHE A 124 -18.40 16.02 -11.53
N ASN A 125 -18.63 16.91 -10.58
CA ASN A 125 -17.56 17.47 -9.75
C ASN A 125 -17.18 16.51 -8.59
N HIS A 126 -15.94 16.03 -8.59
CA HIS A 126 -15.43 15.10 -7.58
C HIS A 126 -15.42 15.68 -6.16
N ALA A 127 -15.10 16.97 -6.02
CA ALA A 127 -15.02 17.64 -4.73
C ALA A 127 -16.43 17.84 -4.13
N GLU A 128 -17.39 18.24 -4.96
CA GLU A 128 -18.81 18.37 -4.56
C GLU A 128 -19.41 17.02 -4.15
N ILE A 129 -19.18 15.96 -4.93
CA ILE A 129 -19.66 14.61 -4.58
C ILE A 129 -19.02 14.14 -3.29
N SER A 130 -17.72 14.40 -3.10
CA SER A 130 -17.02 14.00 -1.87
C SER A 130 -17.54 14.74 -0.63
N GLU A 131 -17.91 16.02 -0.78
CA GLU A 131 -18.55 16.81 0.28
C GLU A 131 -19.97 16.31 0.58
N LYS A 132 -20.78 16.02 -0.44
CA LYS A 132 -22.16 15.52 -0.27
C LYS A 132 -22.23 14.13 0.35
N THR A 133 -21.29 13.26 0.00
CA THR A 133 -21.29 11.85 0.44
C THR A 133 -20.47 11.63 1.70
N GLY A 134 -19.50 12.50 1.98
CA GLY A 134 -18.48 12.28 3.01
C GLY A 134 -17.50 11.15 2.66
N TRP A 135 -17.46 10.71 1.40
CA TRP A 135 -16.54 9.71 0.87
C TRP A 135 -15.65 10.31 -0.21
N LYS A 136 -14.35 10.05 -0.15
CA LYS A 136 -13.45 10.51 -1.20
C LYS A 136 -13.67 9.69 -2.46
N LEU A 137 -14.15 10.35 -3.52
CA LEU A 137 -14.49 9.68 -4.78
C LEU A 137 -13.25 9.34 -5.61
N ARG A 138 -13.18 8.10 -6.08
CA ARG A 138 -12.21 7.62 -7.06
C ARG A 138 -12.94 6.98 -8.23
N VAL A 139 -12.58 7.39 -9.45
CA VAL A 139 -13.13 6.82 -10.69
C VAL A 139 -12.14 5.80 -11.24
N ARG A 140 -12.61 4.59 -11.52
CA ARG A 140 -11.85 3.49 -12.11
C ARG A 140 -12.52 3.01 -13.40
N LYS A 141 -11.71 2.54 -14.34
CA LYS A 141 -12.23 1.85 -15.53
C LYS A 141 -12.75 0.47 -15.12
N ALA A 142 -13.99 0.16 -15.48
CA ALA A 142 -14.56 -1.16 -15.29
C ALA A 142 -13.79 -2.21 -16.10
N THR A 143 -13.57 -3.37 -15.50
CA THR A 143 -12.95 -4.51 -16.17
C THR A 143 -13.93 -5.15 -17.14
N THR A 144 -13.46 -5.55 -18.33
CA THR A 144 -14.30 -6.30 -19.29
C THR A 144 -14.69 -7.67 -18.75
N ARG A 145 -13.78 -8.33 -18.02
CA ARG A 145 -14.02 -9.62 -17.36
C ARG A 145 -13.83 -9.45 -15.85
N PRO A 146 -14.81 -9.81 -15.01
CA PRO A 146 -14.65 -9.76 -13.58
C PRO A 146 -13.58 -10.76 -13.13
N SER A 147 -12.74 -10.35 -12.17
CA SER A 147 -11.72 -11.21 -11.55
C SER A 147 -12.18 -11.61 -10.15
N SER A 148 -12.31 -12.92 -9.89
CA SER A 148 -12.63 -13.45 -8.57
C SER A 148 -11.57 -13.05 -7.53
N THR A 149 -10.30 -13.02 -7.89
CA THR A 149 -9.21 -12.60 -6.99
C THR A 149 -9.32 -11.14 -6.58
N ILE A 150 -9.68 -10.23 -7.49
CA ILE A 150 -9.92 -8.83 -7.15
C ILE A 150 -11.13 -8.70 -6.21
N GLN A 151 -12.20 -9.48 -6.44
CA GLN A 151 -13.36 -9.48 -5.54
C GLN A 151 -13.00 -10.03 -4.16
N ALA A 152 -12.16 -11.07 -4.08
CA ALA A 152 -11.65 -11.59 -2.82
C ALA A 152 -10.83 -10.53 -2.06
N ILE A 153 -9.94 -9.80 -2.74
CA ILE A 153 -9.18 -8.69 -2.11
C ILE A 153 -10.12 -7.60 -1.59
N LYS A 154 -11.09 -7.17 -2.40
CA LYS A 154 -12.10 -6.18 -1.97
C LYS A 154 -12.89 -6.66 -0.76
N TYR A 155 -13.30 -7.92 -0.76
CA TYR A 155 -13.98 -8.53 0.38
C TYR A 155 -13.09 -8.52 1.62
N GLN A 156 -11.84 -8.97 1.51
CA GLN A 156 -10.87 -8.96 2.61
C GLN A 156 -10.66 -7.55 3.15
N HIS A 157 -10.49 -6.54 2.28
CA HIS A 157 -10.38 -5.14 2.68
C HIS A 157 -11.61 -4.61 3.43
N ARG A 158 -12.81 -5.05 3.05
CA ARG A 158 -14.07 -4.66 3.70
C ARG A 158 -14.17 -5.27 5.11
N VAL A 159 -14.02 -6.59 5.22
CA VAL A 159 -14.19 -7.31 6.50
C VAL A 159 -13.10 -6.98 7.52
N SER A 160 -11.89 -6.62 7.06
CA SER A 160 -10.74 -6.29 7.91
C SER A 160 -10.49 -4.79 8.06
N SER A 161 -11.47 -3.95 7.75
CA SER A 161 -11.26 -2.50 7.72
C SER A 161 -10.71 -1.91 9.03
N SER A 162 -11.23 -2.34 10.18
CA SER A 162 -10.77 -1.91 11.50
C SER A 162 -9.32 -2.32 11.80
N GLU A 163 -8.94 -3.54 11.40
CA GLU A 163 -7.56 -4.03 11.51
C GLU A 163 -6.62 -3.27 10.58
N ARG A 164 -7.06 -2.98 9.34
CA ARG A 164 -6.28 -2.21 8.36
C ARG A 164 -6.01 -0.80 8.83
N VAL A 165 -6.97 -0.13 9.48
CA VAL A 165 -6.75 1.20 10.09
C VAL A 165 -5.63 1.14 11.13
N LYS A 166 -5.68 0.16 12.04
CA LYS A 166 -4.64 -0.03 13.06
C LYS A 166 -3.28 -0.34 12.44
N HIS A 167 -3.25 -1.23 11.45
CA HIS A 167 -2.04 -1.60 10.74
C HIS A 167 -1.41 -0.40 10.03
N LEU A 168 -2.18 0.36 9.25
CA LEU A 168 -1.68 1.57 8.59
C LEU A 168 -1.15 2.60 9.60
N LYS A 169 -1.83 2.77 10.74
CA LYS A 169 -1.37 3.67 11.80
C LYS A 169 -0.02 3.22 12.36
N GLN A 170 0.10 1.95 12.73
CA GLN A 170 1.34 1.37 13.27
C GLN A 170 2.49 1.49 12.26
N VAL A 171 2.25 1.16 10.99
CA VAL A 171 3.25 1.29 9.92
C VAL A 171 3.68 2.75 9.76
N GLY A 172 2.73 3.69 9.83
CA GLY A 172 3.05 5.11 9.77
C GLY A 172 3.93 5.58 10.94
N GLU A 173 3.57 5.21 12.17
CA GLU A 173 4.38 5.51 13.36
C GLU A 173 5.80 4.92 13.26
N GLN A 174 5.95 3.72 12.69
CA GLN A 174 7.26 3.11 12.44
C GLN A 174 8.05 3.86 11.36
N ILE A 175 7.42 4.31 10.27
CA ILE A 175 8.12 5.00 9.17
C ILE A 175 8.59 6.40 9.59
N PHE A 176 7.77 7.12 10.35
CA PHE A 176 8.03 8.52 10.70
C PHE A 176 8.69 8.71 12.07
N ARG A 177 9.20 7.63 12.70
CA ARG A 177 10.04 7.72 13.90
C ARG A 177 11.35 8.49 13.60
N PRO A 178 11.97 9.12 14.61
CA PRO A 178 13.32 9.68 14.48
C PRO A 178 14.35 8.60 14.12
N ARG A 179 15.41 8.99 13.41
CA ARG A 179 16.55 8.09 13.14
C ARG A 179 17.35 7.85 14.43
N LEU A 180 17.74 6.61 14.63
CA LEU A 180 18.58 6.12 15.72
C LEU A 180 20.06 6.43 15.45
N ALA A 181 20.52 6.33 14.20
CA ALA A 181 21.88 6.61 13.82
C ALA A 181 21.97 7.63 12.67
N GLN A 182 23.04 8.44 12.68
CA GLN A 182 23.33 9.38 11.59
C GLN A 182 24.31 8.81 10.55
N LYS A 183 24.79 7.57 10.77
CA LYS A 183 25.78 6.93 9.90
C LYS A 183 25.10 6.29 8.69
N ALA A 184 25.65 6.53 7.50
CA ALA A 184 25.20 5.89 6.27
C ALA A 184 25.96 4.59 6.04
N GLU A 185 25.48 3.49 6.62
CA GLU A 185 25.94 2.15 6.34
C GLU A 185 24.80 1.31 5.76
N VAL A 186 25.13 0.50 4.77
CA VAL A 186 24.16 -0.37 4.09
C VAL A 186 24.83 -1.71 3.87
N SER A 187 24.14 -2.79 4.23
CA SER A 187 24.56 -4.14 3.90
C SER A 187 23.43 -4.89 3.20
N LEU A 188 23.80 -5.80 2.29
CA LEU A 188 22.87 -6.64 1.57
C LEU A 188 23.26 -8.10 1.80
N LEU A 189 22.39 -8.83 2.49
CA LEU A 189 22.56 -10.26 2.72
C LEU A 189 21.69 -11.04 1.73
N THR A 190 22.33 -11.91 0.96
CA THR A 190 21.68 -12.72 -0.08
C THR A 190 21.20 -14.05 0.51
N LEU A 191 19.89 -14.25 0.57
CA LEU A 191 19.27 -15.40 1.26
C LEU A 191 18.75 -16.47 0.28
N GLY A 192 18.61 -16.13 -1.00
CA GLY A 192 18.27 -17.05 -2.08
C GLY A 192 18.17 -16.32 -3.43
N GLY A 193 18.27 -17.07 -4.54
CA GLY A 193 18.31 -16.51 -5.90
C GLY A 193 19.70 -16.07 -6.41
N PHE A 194 20.77 -16.35 -5.67
CA PHE A 194 22.15 -16.01 -6.04
C PHE A 194 22.93 -17.27 -6.39
N GLY A 195 23.48 -17.33 -7.61
CA GLY A 195 24.08 -18.56 -8.17
C GLY A 195 23.06 -19.64 -8.53
N GLN A 196 21.76 -19.28 -8.60
CA GLN A 196 20.66 -20.18 -8.92
C GLN A 196 19.40 -19.41 -9.34
N VAL A 197 18.45 -20.08 -9.99
CA VAL A 197 17.07 -19.60 -10.19
C VAL A 197 16.16 -20.20 -9.13
N GLY A 198 15.18 -19.42 -8.65
CA GLY A 198 14.27 -19.85 -7.58
C GLY A 198 14.65 -19.27 -6.22
N ARG A 199 13.64 -19.17 -5.34
CA ARG A 199 13.73 -18.67 -3.95
C ARG A 199 14.40 -17.30 -3.82
N SER A 200 14.09 -16.36 -4.71
CA SER A 200 14.62 -14.99 -4.63
C SER A 200 14.31 -14.38 -3.27
N CYS A 201 15.35 -13.93 -2.57
CA CYS A 201 15.23 -13.26 -1.29
C CYS A 201 16.53 -12.55 -0.92
N MET A 202 16.43 -11.27 -0.62
CA MET A 202 17.53 -10.44 -0.14
C MET A 202 17.10 -9.70 1.11
N LEU A 203 18.03 -9.51 2.06
CA LEU A 203 17.83 -8.67 3.23
C LEU A 203 18.75 -7.45 3.13
N LEU A 204 18.14 -6.28 2.96
CA LEU A 204 18.81 -4.99 3.05
C LEU A 204 18.78 -4.51 4.50
N THR A 205 19.94 -4.20 5.07
CA THR A 205 20.03 -3.64 6.43
C THR A 205 20.78 -2.32 6.45
N THR A 206 20.31 -1.44 7.30
CA THR A 206 21.00 -0.21 7.73
C THR A 206 21.09 -0.23 9.26
N PRO A 207 21.78 0.74 9.90
CA PRO A 207 21.73 0.89 11.35
C PRO A 207 20.31 1.06 11.92
N ASP A 208 19.37 1.56 11.10
CA ASP A 208 18.02 1.94 11.51
C ASP A 208 16.94 0.96 11.05
N SER A 209 17.16 0.25 9.95
CA SER A 209 16.10 -0.45 9.23
C SER A 209 16.52 -1.80 8.65
N LYS A 210 15.56 -2.72 8.56
CA LYS A 210 15.71 -4.03 7.90
C LYS A 210 14.57 -4.24 6.91
N VAL A 211 14.90 -4.39 5.63
CA VAL A 211 13.93 -4.57 4.54
C VAL A 211 14.23 -5.83 3.77
N LEU A 212 13.22 -6.69 3.61
CA LEU A 212 13.31 -7.86 2.77
C LEU A 212 12.90 -7.51 1.33
N VAL A 213 13.67 -7.92 0.34
CA VAL A 213 13.33 -7.81 -1.08
C VAL A 213 13.08 -9.21 -1.61
N ASP A 214 11.85 -9.44 -2.03
CA ASP A 214 11.26 -10.74 -2.38
C ASP A 214 11.32 -11.78 -1.25
N CYS A 215 10.44 -12.78 -1.37
CA CYS A 215 10.42 -13.95 -0.50
C CYS A 215 9.77 -15.11 -1.26
N GLY A 216 10.54 -15.70 -2.18
CA GLY A 216 10.04 -16.74 -3.08
C GLY A 216 10.40 -18.16 -2.68
N ILE A 217 10.00 -19.12 -3.52
CA ILE A 217 10.40 -20.53 -3.40
C ILE A 217 11.11 -21.04 -4.67
N ASN A 218 11.85 -22.13 -4.57
CA ASN A 218 12.30 -22.90 -5.71
C ASN A 218 11.40 -24.14 -5.87
N PRO A 219 10.44 -24.15 -6.81
CA PRO A 219 9.52 -25.28 -6.98
C PRO A 219 10.20 -26.53 -7.54
N GLY A 220 11.38 -26.39 -8.18
CA GLY A 220 12.16 -27.51 -8.73
C GLY A 220 13.12 -28.16 -7.74
N ALA A 221 13.21 -27.64 -6.51
CA ALA A 221 14.10 -28.15 -5.49
C ALA A 221 13.69 -29.55 -5.00
N ARG A 222 14.67 -30.40 -4.70
CA ARG A 222 14.44 -31.76 -4.17
C ARG A 222 14.40 -31.80 -2.65
N SER A 223 14.95 -30.77 -2.00
CA SER A 223 14.99 -30.66 -0.54
C SER A 223 14.45 -29.31 -0.05
N PRO A 224 13.87 -29.23 1.15
CA PRO A 224 13.45 -27.96 1.76
C PRO A 224 14.58 -26.92 1.84
N ARG A 225 15.83 -27.36 2.08
CA ARG A 225 17.02 -26.49 2.15
C ARG A 225 17.33 -25.78 0.84
N GLU A 226 16.95 -26.35 -0.30
CA GLU A 226 17.09 -25.76 -1.63
C GLU A 226 15.83 -25.01 -2.06
N ALA A 227 14.67 -25.40 -1.52
CA ALA A 227 13.36 -24.86 -1.86
C ALA A 227 13.13 -23.46 -1.27
N PHE A 228 13.67 -23.17 -0.07
CA PHE A 228 13.30 -21.98 0.69
C PHE A 228 14.46 -20.99 0.87
N PRO A 229 14.16 -19.70 1.08
CA PRO A 229 15.17 -18.71 1.46
C PRO A 229 15.85 -19.09 2.78
N ARG A 230 17.15 -18.81 2.90
CA ARG A 230 17.97 -19.06 4.10
C ARG A 230 17.75 -18.02 5.18
N LEU A 231 16.49 -17.80 5.61
CA LEU A 231 16.18 -16.88 6.71
C LEU A 231 16.90 -17.26 8.00
N ASP A 232 17.27 -18.53 8.17
CA ASP A 232 18.10 -19.03 9.27
C ASP A 232 19.53 -18.45 9.30
N TRP A 233 20.00 -17.89 8.18
CA TRP A 233 21.27 -17.15 8.12
C TRP A 233 21.12 -15.68 8.48
N ALA A 234 19.89 -15.15 8.39
CA ALA A 234 19.62 -13.79 8.82
C ALA A 234 19.50 -13.80 10.36
N ASN A 235 20.43 -13.13 11.04
CA ASN A 235 20.36 -12.92 12.48
C ASN A 235 19.31 -11.86 12.82
N ILE A 236 18.05 -12.13 12.48
CA ILE A 236 16.90 -11.24 12.65
C ILE A 236 15.68 -12.02 13.12
N THR A 237 14.80 -11.33 13.83
CA THR A 237 13.43 -11.78 14.10
C THR A 237 12.46 -11.12 13.13
N LEU A 238 11.28 -11.71 12.94
CA LEU A 238 10.28 -11.15 12.02
C LEU A 238 9.69 -9.81 12.49
N ASP A 239 9.68 -9.55 13.81
CA ASP A 239 9.23 -8.26 14.36
C ASP A 239 10.25 -7.12 14.11
N GLU A 240 11.50 -7.45 13.74
CA GLU A 240 12.54 -6.47 13.37
C GLU A 240 12.52 -6.07 11.88
N LEU A 241 11.72 -6.72 11.05
CA LEU A 241 11.56 -6.35 9.65
C LEU A 241 10.64 -5.15 9.52
N ASP A 242 11.15 -4.02 9.02
CA ASP A 242 10.37 -2.80 8.76
C ASP A 242 9.45 -2.97 7.54
N ALA A 243 9.86 -3.75 6.54
CA ALA A 243 9.08 -3.94 5.32
C ALA A 243 9.49 -5.20 4.53
N VAL A 244 8.57 -5.68 3.70
CA VAL A 244 8.86 -6.58 2.58
C VAL A 244 8.49 -5.89 1.26
N VAL A 245 9.39 -5.88 0.30
CA VAL A 245 9.18 -5.32 -1.05
C VAL A 245 9.16 -6.45 -2.06
N ILE A 246 8.13 -6.49 -2.90
CA ILE A 246 7.93 -7.52 -3.92
C ILE A 246 8.16 -6.91 -5.30
N GLY A 247 9.12 -7.49 -6.04
CA GLY A 247 9.40 -7.09 -7.41
C GLY A 247 8.25 -7.47 -8.35
N HIS A 248 7.85 -8.74 -8.37
CA HIS A 248 6.75 -9.20 -9.23
C HIS A 248 6.09 -10.47 -8.71
N ALA A 249 4.96 -10.84 -9.33
CA ALA A 249 4.03 -11.84 -8.81
C ALA A 249 4.44 -13.31 -8.92
N HIS A 250 5.58 -13.65 -9.55
CA HIS A 250 5.93 -15.06 -9.71
C HIS A 250 6.19 -15.75 -8.37
N LEU A 251 5.98 -17.08 -8.38
CA LEU A 251 6.08 -17.91 -7.18
C LEU A 251 7.51 -17.97 -6.63
N ASP A 252 8.51 -17.84 -7.48
CA ASP A 252 9.92 -17.76 -7.10
C ASP A 252 10.36 -16.40 -6.52
N HIS A 253 9.44 -15.44 -6.44
CA HIS A 253 9.59 -14.15 -5.75
C HIS A 253 8.59 -13.95 -4.60
N THR A 254 7.44 -14.64 -4.63
CA THR A 254 6.34 -14.41 -3.68
C THR A 254 5.86 -15.65 -2.94
N GLY A 255 6.31 -16.84 -3.32
CA GLY A 255 5.76 -18.10 -2.84
C GLY A 255 6.05 -18.40 -1.38
N PHE A 256 7.08 -17.80 -0.76
CA PHE A 256 7.38 -17.99 0.65
C PHE A 256 6.84 -16.86 1.52
N LEU A 257 6.37 -15.76 0.92
CA LEU A 257 5.79 -14.62 1.63
C LEU A 257 4.67 -15.03 2.61
N PRO A 258 3.65 -15.83 2.25
CA PRO A 258 2.61 -16.25 3.20
C PRO A 258 3.16 -17.02 4.42
N VAL A 259 4.32 -17.68 4.28
CA VAL A 259 4.98 -18.38 5.38
C VAL A 259 5.49 -17.38 6.43
N LEU A 260 5.99 -16.21 6.02
CA LEU A 260 6.36 -15.14 6.96
C LEU A 260 5.16 -14.71 7.81
N LEU A 261 3.98 -14.58 7.19
CA LEU A 261 2.75 -14.19 7.89
C LEU A 261 2.28 -15.27 8.86
N LYS A 262 2.31 -16.53 8.42
CA LYS A 262 2.01 -17.69 9.27
C LYS A 262 2.88 -17.73 10.53
N TYR A 263 4.15 -17.31 10.43
CA TYR A 263 5.09 -17.28 11.55
C TYR A 263 5.19 -15.92 12.27
N GLY A 264 4.32 -14.96 11.95
CA GLY A 264 4.11 -13.77 12.77
C GLY A 264 4.69 -12.46 12.24
N TYR A 265 5.09 -12.37 10.97
CA TYR A 265 5.41 -11.08 10.36
C TYR A 265 4.17 -10.15 10.36
N LYS A 266 4.34 -8.92 10.88
CA LYS A 266 3.26 -7.95 11.08
C LYS A 266 3.42 -6.67 10.24
N GLY A 267 4.58 -6.50 9.62
CA GLY A 267 4.92 -5.29 8.87
C GLY A 267 4.21 -5.18 7.52
N PRO A 268 4.43 -4.06 6.80
CA PRO A 268 3.83 -3.80 5.50
C PRO A 268 4.47 -4.63 4.39
N ILE A 269 3.69 -4.89 3.34
CA ILE A 269 4.18 -5.49 2.10
C ILE A 269 4.00 -4.45 0.99
N TYR A 270 5.06 -4.12 0.26
CA TYR A 270 5.01 -3.14 -0.83
C TYR A 270 5.15 -3.81 -2.18
N CYS A 271 4.23 -3.50 -3.09
CA CYS A 271 4.28 -3.94 -4.48
C CYS A 271 3.50 -2.99 -5.39
N THR A 272 3.51 -3.24 -6.69
CA THR A 272 2.62 -2.53 -7.62
C THR A 272 1.16 -3.00 -7.48
N GLU A 273 0.22 -2.16 -7.92
CA GLU A 273 -1.21 -2.51 -7.87
C GLU A 273 -1.56 -3.81 -8.64
N PRO A 274 -0.99 -4.12 -9.82
CA PRO A 274 -1.27 -5.38 -10.51
C PRO A 274 -0.58 -6.60 -9.89
N THR A 275 0.57 -6.44 -9.24
CA THR A 275 1.28 -7.55 -8.57
C THR A 275 0.45 -8.16 -7.46
N LEU A 276 -0.31 -7.36 -6.70
CA LEU A 276 -1.16 -7.83 -5.60
C LEU A 276 -2.16 -8.93 -6.02
N PRO A 277 -3.09 -8.71 -6.96
CA PRO A 277 -4.01 -9.77 -7.37
C PRO A 277 -3.31 -10.95 -8.05
N MET A 278 -2.22 -10.72 -8.78
CA MET A 278 -1.49 -11.81 -9.42
C MET A 278 -0.78 -12.72 -8.42
N MET A 279 -0.08 -12.15 -7.43
CA MET A 279 0.61 -12.96 -6.42
C MET A 279 -0.38 -13.77 -5.58
N ASN A 280 -1.51 -13.19 -5.20
CA ASN A 280 -2.54 -13.91 -4.44
C ASN A 280 -3.19 -15.03 -5.25
N LEU A 281 -3.41 -14.84 -6.55
CA LEU A 281 -3.90 -15.89 -7.44
C LEU A 281 -2.94 -17.08 -7.45
N ILE A 282 -1.65 -16.81 -7.66
CA ILE A 282 -0.59 -17.83 -7.72
C ILE A 282 -0.41 -18.51 -6.36
N GLN A 283 -0.44 -17.77 -5.26
CA GLN A 283 -0.30 -18.31 -3.90
C GLN A 283 -1.47 -19.21 -3.51
N LEU A 284 -2.71 -18.84 -3.85
CA LEU A 284 -3.89 -19.69 -3.61
C LEU A 284 -3.87 -20.94 -4.49
N ASP A 285 -3.41 -20.82 -5.74
CA ASP A 285 -3.24 -21.97 -6.64
C ASP A 285 -2.18 -22.95 -6.11
N ALA A 286 -1.06 -22.45 -5.58
CA ALA A 286 -0.02 -23.28 -4.97
C ALA A 286 -0.56 -24.16 -3.82
N ILE A 287 -1.51 -23.65 -3.02
CA ILE A 287 -2.20 -24.45 -1.98
C ILE A 287 -3.00 -25.58 -2.63
N LYS A 288 -3.80 -25.27 -3.64
CA LYS A 288 -4.66 -26.25 -4.34
C LYS A 288 -3.82 -27.35 -5.00
N VAL A 289 -2.75 -26.97 -5.69
CA VAL A 289 -1.83 -27.90 -6.35
C VAL A 289 -1.17 -28.82 -5.33
N ALA A 290 -0.69 -28.28 -4.19
CA ALA A 290 -0.11 -29.10 -3.14
C ALA A 290 -1.12 -30.15 -2.61
N VAL A 291 -2.35 -29.73 -2.30
CA VAL A 291 -3.41 -30.65 -1.84
C VAL A 291 -3.73 -31.71 -2.89
N ALA A 292 -3.90 -31.32 -4.15
CA ALA A 292 -4.20 -32.26 -5.25
C ALA A 292 -3.08 -33.29 -5.48
N GLN A 293 -1.84 -32.95 -5.15
CA GLN A 293 -0.68 -33.85 -5.19
C GLN A 293 -0.49 -34.69 -3.91
N GLY A 294 -1.41 -34.60 -2.95
CA GLY A 294 -1.29 -35.30 -1.66
C GLY A 294 -0.19 -34.74 -0.75
N ARG A 295 0.28 -33.51 -1.00
CA ARG A 295 1.30 -32.82 -0.20
C ARG A 295 0.64 -31.86 0.78
N THR A 296 1.24 -31.69 1.95
CA THR A 296 0.83 -30.64 2.90
C THR A 296 1.26 -29.27 2.39
N PRO A 297 0.34 -28.31 2.21
CA PRO A 297 0.69 -26.94 1.83
C PRO A 297 1.58 -26.25 2.89
N MET A 298 2.49 -25.38 2.45
CA MET A 298 3.37 -24.61 3.35
C MET A 298 2.60 -23.64 4.25
N TYR A 299 1.50 -23.11 3.73
CA TYR A 299 0.62 -22.11 4.31
C TYR A 299 -0.82 -22.38 3.88
N ALA A 300 -1.78 -21.77 4.59
CA ALA A 300 -3.20 -21.88 4.33
C ALA A 300 -3.77 -20.58 3.72
N GLU A 301 -5.02 -20.63 3.27
CA GLU A 301 -5.68 -19.46 2.64
C GLU A 301 -5.70 -18.25 3.58
N ARG A 302 -5.86 -18.47 4.90
CA ARG A 302 -5.83 -17.41 5.91
C ARG A 302 -4.52 -16.59 5.89
N ASP A 303 -3.41 -17.23 5.55
CA ASP A 303 -2.09 -16.60 5.51
C ASP A 303 -1.97 -15.72 4.25
N VAL A 304 -2.56 -16.15 3.13
CA VAL A 304 -2.69 -15.35 1.90
C VAL A 304 -3.67 -14.19 2.10
N PHE A 305 -4.76 -14.38 2.83
CA PHE A 305 -5.66 -13.28 3.19
C PHE A 305 -4.96 -12.25 4.08
N GLN A 306 -4.00 -12.66 4.92
CA GLN A 306 -3.15 -11.72 5.65
C GLN A 306 -2.24 -10.90 4.71
N VAL A 307 -1.66 -11.51 3.68
CA VAL A 307 -0.95 -10.79 2.61
C VAL A 307 -1.85 -9.72 2.00
N MET A 308 -3.10 -10.06 1.64
CA MET A 308 -4.06 -9.10 1.09
C MET A 308 -4.29 -7.92 2.04
N ARG A 309 -4.37 -8.15 3.35
CA ARG A 309 -4.65 -7.10 4.36
C ARG A 309 -3.47 -6.14 4.58
N GLN A 310 -2.25 -6.66 4.58
CA GLN A 310 -1.03 -5.90 4.90
C GLN A 310 -0.33 -5.27 3.68
N THR A 311 -0.77 -5.61 2.47
CA THR A 311 -0.16 -5.06 1.25
C THR A 311 -0.57 -3.60 1.02
N ILE A 312 0.42 -2.73 0.87
CA ILE A 312 0.30 -1.33 0.47
C ILE A 312 0.82 -1.19 -0.96
N THR A 313 -0.10 -0.94 -1.90
CA THR A 313 0.28 -0.80 -3.31
C THR A 313 0.85 0.59 -3.63
N ILE A 314 1.87 0.62 -4.48
CA ILE A 314 2.59 1.84 -4.90
C ILE A 314 2.62 1.89 -6.44
N PRO A 315 2.28 3.04 -7.06
CA PRO A 315 2.42 3.21 -8.51
C PRO A 315 3.89 3.41 -8.89
N TYR A 316 4.24 3.09 -10.15
CA TYR A 316 5.58 3.35 -10.65
C TYR A 316 6.00 4.82 -10.52
N GLY A 317 7.28 5.05 -10.25
CA GLY A 317 7.87 6.38 -10.13
C GLY A 317 7.50 7.16 -8.86
N ALA A 318 6.63 6.63 -8.00
CA ALA A 318 6.28 7.29 -6.75
C ALA A 318 7.33 7.04 -5.66
N VAL A 319 8.03 8.10 -5.27
CA VAL A 319 8.91 8.11 -4.10
C VAL A 319 8.08 7.90 -2.84
N THR A 320 8.40 6.85 -2.09
CA THR A 320 7.64 6.40 -0.93
C THR A 320 8.57 6.13 0.23
N ASP A 321 8.43 6.85 1.35
CA ASP A 321 9.15 6.55 2.60
C ASP A 321 8.65 5.20 3.14
N ILE A 322 9.55 4.21 3.32
CA ILE A 322 9.21 2.88 3.84
C ILE A 322 9.86 2.59 5.20
N SER A 323 10.79 3.45 5.61
CA SER A 323 11.39 3.51 6.94
C SER A 323 11.94 4.94 7.18
N PRO A 324 12.52 5.26 8.35
CA PRO A 324 13.09 6.59 8.63
C PRO A 324 14.22 7.00 7.68
N ASP A 325 14.91 6.03 7.09
CA ASP A 325 16.12 6.22 6.28
C ASP A 325 16.03 5.66 4.86
N ILE A 326 15.01 4.87 4.53
CA ILE A 326 14.83 4.25 3.21
C ILE A 326 13.61 4.83 2.48
N LYS A 327 13.84 5.23 1.22
CA LYS A 327 12.78 5.60 0.26
C LYS A 327 12.76 4.60 -0.89
N LEU A 328 11.58 4.07 -1.18
CA LEU A 328 11.32 3.12 -2.27
C LEU A 328 10.77 3.84 -3.50
N VAL A 329 11.25 3.46 -4.67
CA VAL A 329 10.69 3.82 -5.98
C VAL A 329 10.61 2.55 -6.81
N LEU A 330 9.39 2.16 -7.22
CA LEU A 330 9.20 1.04 -8.14
C LEU A 330 9.32 1.54 -9.58
N SER A 331 10.15 0.87 -10.39
CA SER A 331 10.30 1.17 -11.82
C SER A 331 9.81 0.01 -12.68
N ASN A 332 9.22 0.27 -13.84
CA ASN A 332 8.69 -0.79 -14.70
C ASN A 332 9.80 -1.70 -15.23
N ALA A 333 9.74 -3.00 -14.92
CA ALA A 333 10.74 -3.98 -15.33
C ALA A 333 10.48 -4.61 -16.72
N GLY A 334 9.26 -4.49 -17.25
CA GLY A 334 8.90 -5.07 -18.56
C GLY A 334 8.83 -6.60 -18.61
N HIS A 335 8.79 -7.29 -17.46
CA HIS A 335 8.80 -8.75 -17.38
C HIS A 335 7.40 -9.37 -17.40
N ILE A 336 6.54 -8.96 -16.46
CA ILE A 336 5.12 -9.35 -16.40
C ILE A 336 4.27 -8.14 -16.00
N LEU A 337 2.94 -8.27 -16.05
CA LEU A 337 2.05 -7.21 -15.61
C LEU A 337 2.35 -6.82 -14.16
N GLY A 338 2.75 -5.57 -13.94
CA GLY A 338 3.09 -5.05 -12.61
C GLY A 338 4.52 -5.33 -12.13
N SER A 339 5.38 -5.95 -12.94
CA SER A 339 6.76 -6.23 -12.53
C SER A 339 7.58 -4.96 -12.31
N ALA A 340 8.26 -4.88 -11.17
CA ALA A 340 9.09 -3.76 -10.76
C ALA A 340 10.54 -4.14 -10.47
N THR A 341 11.45 -3.19 -10.71
CA THR A 341 12.81 -3.15 -10.13
C THR A 341 12.92 -2.03 -9.12
#